data_AF-A0A7M4DM92-F1
#
_entry.id   AF-A0A7M4DM92-F1
#
_cell.length_a   1.000
_cell.length_b   1.000
_cell.length_c   1.000
_cell.angle_alpha   90.00
_cell.angle_beta   90.00
_cell.angle_gamma   90.00
#
_symmetry.space_group_name_H-M   'P 1'
#
loop_
_entity.id
_entity.type
_entity.pdbx_description
1 polymer ?
#
loop_
_entity_poly.entity_id
_entity_poly.type
_entity_poly.pdbx_seq_one_letter_code
_entity_poly.pdbx_strand_id
1 'polypeptide(L)'
;MLGEDPFRGAVTVDEPTKVLIARPQEVTHLVCCRDEVWRVAFCGAESHEINMAAEHLCAMCVEEVLRVDPRFYERQPILCAKDRLPCPTEHEVNLRVIDEIVP
;
A
#
# COMPACT_ATOMS: atom_id res chain seq x y z
N MET A 1 21.47 -0.17 -47.36
CA MET A 1 20.61 1.03 -47.41
C MET A 1 19.19 0.56 -47.17
N LEU A 2 18.52 1.17 -46.18
CA LEU A 2 17.16 0.90 -45.66
C LEU A 2 17.10 -0.33 -44.74
N GLY A 3 16.80 -0.27 -43.44
CA GLY A 3 16.46 0.80 -42.50
C GLY A 3 15.94 0.10 -41.22
N GLU A 4 16.44 0.47 -40.05
CA GLU A 4 15.86 0.05 -38.77
C GLU A 4 14.55 0.79 -38.51
N ASP A 5 13.60 0.17 -37.80
CA ASP A 5 12.78 0.93 -36.84
C ASP A 5 12.37 0.01 -35.67
N PRO A 6 12.37 0.51 -34.42
CA PRO A 6 12.80 -0.16 -33.19
C PRO A 6 11.65 -0.24 -32.17
N PHE A 7 10.40 -0.10 -32.61
CA PHE A 7 9.22 0.03 -31.75
C PHE A 7 8.17 -1.01 -32.13
N ARG A 8 8.15 -2.16 -31.46
CA ARG A 8 6.89 -2.91 -31.31
C ARG A 8 6.66 -3.29 -29.85
N GLY A 9 6.29 -2.25 -29.11
CA GLY A 9 5.44 -2.27 -27.93
C GLY A 9 5.91 -3.21 -26.84
N ALA A 10 6.70 -2.69 -25.89
CA ALA A 10 6.57 -3.17 -24.53
C ALA A 10 5.09 -3.02 -24.17
N VAL A 11 4.38 -4.15 -24.02
CA VAL A 11 3.09 -4.17 -23.36
C VAL A 11 3.38 -3.69 -21.96
N THR A 12 3.11 -2.42 -21.69
CA THR A 12 2.97 -1.95 -20.32
C THR A 12 1.82 -2.77 -19.78
N VAL A 13 2.14 -3.75 -18.93
CA VAL A 13 1.11 -4.35 -18.09
C VAL A 13 0.62 -3.17 -17.28
N ASP A 14 -0.54 -2.62 -17.64
CA ASP A 14 -1.24 -1.66 -16.79
C ASP A 14 -1.32 -2.34 -15.43
N GLU A 15 -0.51 -1.88 -14.48
CA GLU A 15 -0.71 -2.29 -13.11
C GLU A 15 -2.13 -1.84 -12.78
N PRO A 16 -3.00 -2.76 -12.33
CA PRO A 16 -4.40 -2.42 -12.10
C PRO A 16 -4.48 -1.22 -11.17
N THR A 17 -4.99 -0.10 -11.70
CA THR A 17 -5.22 1.13 -10.94
C THR A 17 -6.01 0.77 -9.69
N LYS A 18 -5.49 1.18 -8.53
CA LYS A 18 -6.14 0.89 -7.25
C LYS A 18 -7.51 1.55 -7.20
N VAL A 19 -8.47 0.90 -6.55
CA VAL A 19 -9.80 1.47 -6.34
C VAL A 19 -9.96 1.90 -4.89
N LEU A 20 -10.42 3.13 -4.68
CA LEU A 20 -10.81 3.60 -3.35
C LEU A 20 -12.20 3.03 -3.00
N ILE A 21 -12.31 2.41 -1.83
CA ILE A 21 -13.57 1.90 -1.30
C ILE A 21 -13.83 2.49 0.09
N ALA A 22 -15.11 2.47 0.51
CA ALA A 22 -15.54 2.88 1.84
C ALA A 22 -16.41 1.78 2.45
N ARG A 23 -15.76 0.75 3.00
CA ARG A 23 -16.42 -0.43 3.59
C ARG A 23 -15.90 -0.63 5.02
N PRO A 24 -16.37 0.14 6.02
CA PRO A 24 -15.77 0.16 7.35
C PRO A 24 -15.76 -1.20 8.05
N GLN A 25 -16.81 -2.00 7.81
CA GLN A 25 -17.02 -3.27 8.49
C GLN A 25 -16.32 -4.47 7.82
N GLU A 26 -15.61 -4.23 6.72
CA GLU A 26 -14.82 -5.26 6.07
C GLU A 26 -13.45 -5.39 6.73
N VAL A 27 -13.02 -6.62 6.95
CA VAL A 27 -11.68 -6.91 7.45
C VAL A 27 -10.66 -6.49 6.38
N THR A 28 -9.92 -5.43 6.68
CA THR A 28 -8.97 -4.80 5.76
C THR A 28 -7.54 -5.22 6.08
N HIS A 29 -6.72 -5.37 5.05
CA HIS A 29 -5.32 -5.74 5.18
C HIS A 29 -4.41 -4.52 5.32
N LEU A 30 -3.39 -4.61 6.18
CA LEU A 30 -2.39 -3.55 6.32
C LEU A 30 -1.28 -3.69 5.27
N VAL A 31 -0.93 -2.56 4.65
CA VAL A 31 0.20 -2.39 3.73
C VAL A 31 1.20 -1.41 4.33
N CYS A 32 2.42 -1.36 3.81
CA CYS A 32 3.41 -0.39 4.27
C CYS A 32 3.20 0.98 3.60
N CYS A 33 3.09 2.02 4.43
CA CYS A 33 3.06 3.45 4.05
C CYS A 33 4.25 3.87 3.14
N ARG A 34 5.37 3.12 3.19
CA ARG A 34 6.63 3.39 2.47
C ARG A 34 6.84 2.50 1.25
N ASP A 35 5.93 1.56 0.97
CA ASP A 35 6.03 0.79 -0.27
C ASP A 35 5.74 1.69 -1.48
N GLU A 36 6.50 1.50 -2.56
CA GLU A 36 6.29 2.18 -3.84
C GLU A 36 4.93 1.82 -4.43
N VAL A 37 4.54 0.53 -4.32
CA VAL A 37 3.25 0.02 -4.75
C VAL A 37 2.59 -0.71 -3.60
N TRP A 38 1.38 -0.31 -3.20
CA TRP A 38 0.65 -0.90 -2.09
C TRP A 38 -0.06 -2.21 -2.46
N ARG A 39 0.66 -3.14 -3.11
CA ARG A 39 0.08 -4.37 -3.66
C ARG A 39 -0.02 -5.51 -2.64
N VAL A 40 1.01 -5.69 -1.84
CA VAL A 40 1.18 -6.85 -0.96
C VAL A 40 1.05 -6.40 0.49
N ALA A 41 0.10 -6.99 1.20
CA ALA A 41 -0.10 -6.77 2.62
C ALA A 41 0.98 -7.43 3.48
N PHE A 42 1.12 -7.00 4.74
CA PHE A 42 2.05 -7.62 5.69
C PHE A 42 1.83 -9.13 5.87
N CYS A 43 0.60 -9.62 5.73
CA CYS A 43 0.29 -11.05 5.80
C CYS A 43 0.53 -11.81 4.48
N GLY A 44 1.02 -11.14 3.43
CA GLY A 44 1.27 -11.71 2.10
C GLY A 44 0.08 -11.72 1.15
N ALA A 45 -1.09 -11.23 1.55
CA ALA A 45 -2.25 -11.12 0.66
C ALA A 45 -2.05 -10.02 -0.39
N GLU A 46 -2.46 -10.28 -1.63
CA GLU A 46 -2.55 -9.25 -2.67
C GLU A 46 -3.92 -8.55 -2.58
N SER A 47 -3.93 -7.24 -2.81
CA SER A 47 -5.16 -6.45 -2.93
C SER A 47 -5.04 -5.47 -4.09
N HIS A 48 -6.18 -5.06 -4.66
CA HIS A 48 -6.29 -3.96 -5.62
C HIS A 48 -7.15 -2.80 -5.10
N GLU A 49 -7.50 -2.85 -3.82
CA GLU A 49 -8.39 -1.88 -3.18
C GLU A 49 -7.70 -1.21 -2.00
N ILE A 50 -8.03 0.06 -1.79
CA ILE A 50 -7.60 0.86 -0.64
C ILE A 50 -8.87 1.27 0.11
N ASN A 51 -8.96 0.89 1.39
CA ASN A 51 -10.11 1.20 2.24
C ASN A 51 -9.67 2.14 3.36
N MET A 52 -9.83 3.45 3.16
CA MET A 52 -9.48 4.44 4.18
C MET A 52 -10.51 4.51 5.33
N ALA A 53 -11.65 3.82 5.20
CA ALA A 53 -12.70 3.79 6.21
C ALA A 53 -12.63 2.56 7.14
N ALA A 54 -11.60 1.71 7.03
CA ALA A 54 -11.54 0.42 7.72
C ALA A 54 -11.60 0.54 9.25
N GLU A 55 -12.53 -0.18 9.88
CA GLU A 55 -12.66 -0.32 11.34
C GLU A 55 -12.09 -1.66 11.84
N HIS A 56 -11.91 -2.63 10.93
CA HIS A 56 -11.44 -3.97 11.25
C HIS A 56 -10.19 -4.31 10.44
N LEU A 57 -9.15 -4.78 11.14
CA LEU A 57 -7.86 -5.13 10.54
C LEU A 57 -7.66 -6.65 10.55
N CYS A 58 -7.02 -7.18 9.51
CA CYS A 58 -6.59 -8.57 9.46
C CYS A 58 -5.66 -8.90 10.64
N ALA A 59 -6.03 -9.90 11.44
CA ALA A 59 -5.26 -10.29 12.63
C ALA A 59 -3.80 -10.66 12.30
N MET A 60 -3.55 -11.37 11.19
CA MET A 60 -2.19 -11.74 10.77
C MET A 60 -1.34 -10.51 10.41
N CYS A 61 -1.93 -9.50 9.77
CA CYS A 61 -1.22 -8.25 9.50
C CYS A 61 -0.81 -7.55 10.81
N VAL A 62 -1.71 -7.53 11.79
CA VAL A 62 -1.44 -6.92 13.11
C VAL A 62 -0.33 -7.68 13.84
N GLU A 63 -0.36 -9.02 13.83
CA GLU A 63 0.68 -9.85 14.42
C GLU A 63 2.06 -9.59 13.80
N GLU A 64 2.15 -9.51 12.48
CA GLU A 64 3.42 -9.22 11.79
C GLU A 64 3.99 -7.84 12.16
N VAL A 65 3.12 -6.82 12.22
CA VAL A 65 3.54 -5.48 12.61
C VAL A 65 3.99 -5.44 14.07
N LEU A 66 3.22 -6.03 14.99
CA LEU A 66 3.57 -6.05 16.43
C LEU A 66 4.81 -6.89 16.73
N ARG A 67 5.10 -7.91 15.93
CA ARG A 67 6.34 -8.68 16.02
C ARG A 67 7.58 -7.81 15.79
N VAL A 68 7.48 -6.79 14.94
CA VAL A 68 8.60 -5.89 14.64
C VAL A 68 8.58 -4.62 15.49
N ASP A 69 7.41 -4.02 15.69
CA ASP A 69 7.19 -2.89 16.59
C ASP A 69 6.09 -3.21 17.62
N PRO A 70 6.45 -3.77 18.78
CA PRO A 70 5.49 -4.09 19.84
C PRO A 70 4.71 -2.87 20.35
N ARG A 71 5.19 -1.65 20.07
CA ARG A 71 4.56 -0.40 20.49
C ARG A 71 3.84 0.31 19.33
N PHE A 72 3.52 -0.41 18.25
CA PHE A 72 2.88 0.14 17.05
C PHE A 72 1.67 1.04 17.35
N TYR A 73 0.79 0.64 18.28
CA TYR A 73 -0.41 1.41 18.64
C TYR A 73 -0.14 2.61 19.57
N GLU A 74 1.00 2.64 20.25
CA GLU A 74 1.32 3.65 21.27
C GLU A 74 2.33 4.70 20.79
N ARG A 75 3.05 4.41 19.70
CA ARG A 75 4.17 5.21 19.24
C ARG A 75 3.71 6.28 18.25
N GLN A 76 4.18 7.51 18.46
CA GLN A 76 4.14 8.57 17.46
C GLN A 76 5.54 9.23 17.32
N PRO A 77 6.08 9.40 16.09
CA PRO A 77 5.56 8.86 14.84
C PRO A 77 5.66 7.32 14.80
N ILE A 78 4.71 6.69 14.11
CA ILE A 78 4.74 5.23 13.87
C ILE A 78 6.03 4.90 13.10
N LEU A 79 6.75 3.87 13.54
CA LEU A 79 7.87 3.33 12.76
C LEU A 79 7.34 2.27 11.81
N CYS A 80 7.85 2.29 10.59
CA CYS A 80 7.56 1.29 9.59
C CYS A 80 8.07 -0.08 10.06
N ALA A 81 7.19 -1.09 10.07
CA ALA A 81 7.55 -2.46 10.44
C ALA A 81 8.53 -3.14 9.46
N LYS A 82 8.74 -2.57 8.27
CA LYS A 82 9.64 -3.12 7.25
C LYS A 82 11.09 -2.63 7.42
N ASP A 83 11.27 -1.32 7.60
CA ASP A 83 12.61 -0.68 7.60
C ASP A 83 12.95 0.09 8.90
N ARG A 84 12.01 0.16 9.86
CA ARG A 84 12.12 0.89 11.14
C ARG A 84 12.36 2.39 11.00
N LEU A 85 12.13 2.96 9.82
CA LEU A 85 12.14 4.41 9.63
C LEU A 85 10.77 5.00 9.97
N PRO A 86 10.69 6.30 10.31
CA PRO A 86 9.41 6.97 10.48
C PRO A 86 8.52 6.79 9.24
N CYS A 87 7.26 6.42 9.44
CA CYS A 87 6.25 6.51 8.37
C CYS A 87 6.08 7.99 7.97
N PRO A 88 5.70 8.26 6.71
CA PRO A 88 5.16 9.56 6.32
C PRO A 88 3.97 9.94 7.21
N THR A 89 3.69 11.23 7.27
CA THR A 89 2.49 11.75 7.94
C THR A 89 1.22 11.24 7.26
N GLU A 90 0.11 11.22 8.00
CA GLU A 90 -1.21 10.84 7.45
C GLU A 90 -1.58 11.68 6.22
N HIS A 91 -1.26 12.99 6.25
CA HIS A 91 -1.50 13.88 5.11
C HIS A 91 -0.71 13.46 3.86
N GLU A 92 0.58 13.12 4.00
CA GLU A 92 1.40 12.65 2.88
C GLU A 92 0.90 11.31 2.32
N VAL A 93 0.47 10.39 3.18
CA VAL A 93 -0.14 9.13 2.73
C VAL A 93 -1.44 9.40 1.97
N ASN A 94 -2.32 10.26 2.49
CA ASN A 94 -3.57 10.60 1.82
C ASN A 94 -3.34 11.25 0.45
N LEU A 95 -2.34 12.12 0.31
CA LEU A 95 -1.97 12.71 -0.98
C LEU A 95 -1.49 11.64 -1.97
N ARG A 96 -0.68 10.69 -1.53
CA ARG A 96 -0.27 9.55 -2.38
C ARG A 96 -1.45 8.70 -2.82
N VAL A 97 -2.42 8.46 -1.92
CA VAL A 97 -3.62 7.68 -2.25
C VAL A 97 -4.40 8.36 -3.37
N ILE A 98 -4.51 9.68 -3.31
CA ILE A 98 -5.19 10.46 -4.34
C ILE A 98 -4.43 10.37 -5.67
N ASP A 99 -3.10 10.51 -5.66
CA ASP A 99 -2.25 10.45 -6.86
C ASP A 99 -2.30 9.07 -7.55
N GLU A 100 -2.30 7.98 -6.78
CA GLU A 100 -2.33 6.61 -7.33
C GLU A 100 -3.72 6.17 -7.87
N ILE A 101 -4.80 6.89 -7.49
CA ILE A 101 -6.18 6.54 -7.86
C ILE A 101 -6.77 7.53 -8.88
N VAL A 102 -6.26 8.76 -8.97
CA VAL A 102 -6.66 9.75 -9.96
C VAL A 102 -5.83 9.53 -11.25
N PRO A 103 -6.47 9.30 -12.42
CA PRO A 103 -5.76 9.12 -13.70
C PRO A 103 -5.05 10.37 -14.20
#